data_AF-A0A1X7SXJ1-F1
#
_entry.id   AF-A0A1X7SXJ1-F1
#
_cell.length_a   1.000
_cell.length_b   1.000
_cell.length_c   1.000
_cell.angle_alpha   90.00
_cell.angle_beta   90.00
_cell.angle_gamma   90.00
#
_symmetry.space_group_name_H-M   'P 1'
#
loop_
_entity.id
_entity.type
_entity.pdbx_description
1 polymer ?
#
loop_
_entity_poly.entity_id
_entity_poly.type
_entity_poly.pdbx_seq_one_letter_code
_entity_poly.pdbx_strand_id
1 'polypeptide(L)' 'MFRCFKDYHEVLVPPACGAALAAVTDKSLIPHLQDEGKLPKSLSNIIVIVCGGSGIKSENIEQWRNDIREEKD' A
#
# COMPACT_ATOMS: atom_id res chain seq x y z
N MET A 1 -0.70 6.67 0.67
CA MET A 1 -0.70 5.20 0.80
C MET A 1 -2.11 4.63 0.91
N PHE A 2 -2.86 4.82 2.01
CA PHE A 2 -4.21 4.22 2.16
C PHE A 2 -5.30 4.71 1.20
N ARG A 3 -5.23 5.98 0.79
CA ARG A 3 -6.29 6.61 -0.01
C ARG A 3 -6.29 6.21 -1.49
N CYS A 4 -5.12 5.83 -2.04
CA CYS A 4 -5.02 5.41 -3.44
C CYS A 4 -5.87 4.18 -3.76
N PHE A 5 -5.99 3.20 -2.87
CA PHE A 5 -6.77 2.00 -3.18
C PHE A 5 -8.28 2.25 -3.14
N LYS A 6 -8.76 3.08 -2.18
CA LYS A 6 -10.13 3.58 -2.19
C LYS A 6 -10.44 4.34 -3.48
N ASP A 7 -9.51 5.17 -3.94
CA ASP A 7 -9.71 6.01 -5.12
C ASP A 7 -9.62 5.23 -6.46
N TYR A 8 -8.87 4.12 -6.52
CA TYR A 8 -8.68 3.32 -7.76
C TYR A 8 -9.50 2.03 -7.81
N HIS A 9 -9.87 1.45 -6.67
CA HIS A 9 -10.48 0.12 -6.58
C HIS A 9 -11.68 0.05 -5.61
N GLU A 10 -12.12 1.18 -5.04
CA GLU A 10 -13.26 1.31 -4.09
C GLU A 10 -13.18 0.48 -2.80
N VAL A 11 -12.09 -0.25 -2.57
CA VAL A 11 -11.94 -1.10 -1.39
C VAL A 11 -11.12 -0.40 -0.31
N LEU A 12 -11.65 -0.41 0.92
CA LEU A 12 -10.97 0.06 2.12
C LEU A 12 -10.22 -1.11 2.76
N VAL A 13 -8.90 -1.02 2.89
CA VAL A 13 -8.08 -2.11 3.43
C VAL A 13 -7.27 -1.69 4.67
N PRO A 14 -6.98 -2.61 5.60
CA PRO A 14 -6.13 -2.36 6.77
C PRO A 14 -4.70 -1.96 6.45
N PRO A 15 -3.97 -1.37 7.41
CA PRO A 15 -2.54 -1.08 7.32
C PRO A 15 -1.70 -2.28 6.87
N ALA A 16 -1.99 -3.47 7.40
CA ALA A 16 -1.33 -4.71 7.03
C ALA A 16 -1.55 -5.08 5.55
N CYS A 17 -2.76 -4.89 5.03
CA CYS A 17 -3.06 -5.14 3.63
C CYS A 17 -2.51 -4.03 2.71
N GLY A 18 -2.52 -2.79 3.18
CA GLY A 18 -1.92 -1.65 2.50
C GLY A 18 -0.41 -1.77 2.34
N ALA A 19 0.28 -2.53 3.20
CA ALA A 19 1.70 -2.82 3.07
C ALA A 19 2.02 -3.68 1.82
N ALA A 20 1.17 -4.66 1.50
CA ALA A 20 1.31 -5.44 0.27
C ALA A 20 1.10 -4.56 -0.98
N LEU A 21 0.16 -3.62 -0.91
CA LEU A 21 -0.10 -2.64 -1.97
C LEU A 21 1.00 -1.57 -2.10
N ALA A 22 1.72 -1.28 -1.02
CA ALA A 22 2.88 -0.37 -1.05
C ALA A 22 3.87 -0.79 -2.13
N ALA A 23 4.05 -2.10 -2.30
CA ALA A 23 5.04 -2.65 -3.21
C ALA A 23 4.81 -2.28 -4.68
N VAL A 24 3.58 -1.97 -5.07
CA VAL A 24 3.22 -1.58 -6.45
C VAL A 24 2.78 -0.12 -6.58
N THR A 25 2.40 0.52 -5.47
CA THR A 25 2.00 1.94 -5.46
C THR A 25 3.16 2.87 -5.16
N ASP A 26 4.17 2.39 -4.43
CA ASP A 26 5.46 3.06 -4.31
C ASP A 26 6.27 2.85 -5.59
N LYS A 27 6.59 3.95 -6.26
CA LYS A 27 7.37 3.93 -7.50
C LYS A 27 8.83 3.50 -7.31
N SER A 28 9.33 3.48 -6.08
CA SER A 28 10.74 3.24 -5.78
C SER A 28 11.08 1.77 -5.49
N LEU A 29 10.14 1.00 -4.93
CA LEU A 29 10.45 -0.34 -4.43
C LEU A 29 10.79 -1.33 -5.57
N ILE A 30 9.99 -1.38 -6.63
CA ILE A 30 10.25 -2.29 -7.75
C ILE A 30 11.57 -1.96 -8.45
N PRO A 31 11.86 -0.70 -8.84
CA PRO A 31 13.16 -0.35 -9.40
C PRO A 31 14.32 -0.71 -8.47
N HIS A 32 14.20 -0.45 -7.17
CA HIS A 32 15.24 -0.80 -6.21
C HIS A 32 15.52 -2.31 -6.17
N LEU A 33 14.48 -3.15 -6.14
CA LEU A 33 14.64 -4.60 -6.18
C LEU A 33 15.20 -5.11 -7.52
N GLN A 34 14.93 -4.42 -8.64
CA GLN A 34 15.52 -4.72 -9.94
C GLN A 34 17.00 -4.34 -9.99
N ASP A 35 17.38 -3.21 -9.39
CA ASP A 35 18.77 -2.76 -9.30
C ASP A 35 19.61 -3.68 -8.40
N GLU A 36 19.01 -4.21 -7.33
CA GLU A 36 19.62 -5.25 -6.50
C GLU A 36 19.67 -6.63 -7.17
N GLY A 37 19.09 -6.80 -8.36
CA GLY A 37 19.02 -8.08 -9.08
C GLY A 37 18.06 -9.11 -8.45
N LYS A 38 17.21 -8.69 -7.51
CA LYS A 38 16.20 -9.55 -6.87
C LYS A 38 14.95 -9.72 -7.73
N LEU A 39 14.72 -8.82 -8.70
CA LEU A 39 13.64 -8.92 -9.69
C LEU A 39 14.18 -8.73 -11.12
N PRO A 40 13.58 -9.40 -12.13
CA PRO A 40 13.90 -9.15 -13.53
C PRO A 40 13.62 -7.70 -13.93
N LYS A 41 14.49 -7.10 -14.76
CA LYS A 41 14.29 -5.73 -15.29
C LYS A 41 13.03 -5.59 -16.14
N SER A 42 12.60 -6.66 -16.82
CA SER A 42 11.32 -6.72 -17.53
C SER A 42 10.32 -7.56 -16.74
N LEU A 43 9.44 -6.90 -16.00
CA LEU A 43 8.26 -7.53 -15.39
C LEU A 43 7.10 -7.42 -16.38
N SER A 44 6.52 -8.56 -16.79
CA SER A 44 5.37 -8.57 -17.69
C SER A 44 4.04 -8.40 -16.96
N ASN A 45 3.91 -9.00 -15.78
CA ASN A 45 2.72 -8.94 -14.93
C ASN A 45 3.12 -9.05 -13.47
N ILE A 46 2.37 -8.39 -12.58
CA ILE A 46 2.54 -8.47 -11.12
C ILE A 46 1.20 -8.83 -10.51
N ILE A 47 1.17 -9.90 -9.71
CA ILE A 47 -0.01 -10.30 -8.95
C ILE A 47 0.21 -9.86 -7.50
N VAL A 48 -0.71 -9.03 -6.99
CA VAL A 48 -0.70 -8.58 -5.60
C VAL A 48 -1.81 -9.30 -4.86
N ILE A 49 -1.46 -10.01 -3.79
CA ILE A 49 -2.45 -10.62 -2.91
C ILE A 49 -2.95 -9.55 -1.94
N VAL A 50 -4.19 -9.11 -2.15
CA VAL A 50 -4.89 -8.19 -1.26
C VAL A 50 -5.62 -9.04 -0.22
N CYS A 51 -5.05 -9.16 0.98
CA CYS A 51 -5.64 -9.96 2.05
C CYS A 51 -6.96 -9.36 2.60
N GLY A 52 -7.27 -8.10 2.25
CA GLY A 52 -8.45 -7.40 2.71
C GLY A 52 -8.39 -7.19 4.22
N GLY A 53 -9.51 -7.43 4.89
CA GLY A 53 -9.69 -7.32 6.33
C GLY A 53 -11.08 -6.76 6.64
N SER A 54 -11.83 -7.45 7.49
CA SER A 54 -13.17 -7.02 7.90
C SER A 54 -13.09 -6.03 9.07
N GLY A 55 -13.87 -4.95 9.04
CA GLY A 55 -14.10 -4.09 10.21
C GLY A 55 -13.46 -2.70 10.18
N ILE A 56 -12.96 -2.24 9.04
CA ILE A 56 -12.44 -0.87 8.91
C ILE A 56 -13.51 0.03 8.31
N LYS A 57 -13.71 1.17 8.95
CA LYS A 57 -14.55 2.26 8.45
C LYS A 57 -13.70 3.45 8.03
N SER A 58 -14.31 4.37 7.27
CA SER A 58 -13.66 5.58 6.78
C SER A 58 -13.02 6.40 7.91
N GLU A 59 -13.67 6.44 9.07
CA GLU A 59 -13.24 7.22 10.23
C GLU A 59 -11.93 6.67 10.84
N ASN A 60 -11.72 5.35 10.77
CA ASN A 60 -10.48 4.73 11.24
C ASN A 60 -9.26 5.19 10.41
N ILE A 61 -9.45 5.44 9.11
CA ILE A 61 -8.37 5.88 8.21
C ILE A 61 -7.97 7.33 8.52
N GLU A 62 -8.93 8.20 8.83
CA GLU A 62 -8.66 9.58 9.22
C GLU A 62 -7.98 9.66 10.59
N GLN A 63 -8.45 8.85 11.55
CA GLN A 63 -7.84 8.75 12.87
C GLN A 63 -6.36 8.34 12.78
N TRP A 64 -6.06 7.22 12.11
CA TRP A 64 -4.66 6.76 11.96
C TRP A 64 -3.77 7.76 11.23
N ARG A 65 -4.33 8.56 10.31
CA ARG A 65 -3.57 9.63 9.66
C ARG A 65 -3.18 10.73 10.63
N ASN A 66 -4.08 11.10 11.53
CA ASN A 66 -3.82 12.13 12.54
C ASN A 66 -2.80 11.62 13.55
N ASP A 67 -2.94 10.38 14.03
CA ASP A 67 -2.00 9.76 14.96
C ASP A 67 -0.55 9.76 14.40
N ILE A 68 -0.37 9.35 13.13
CA ILE A 68 0.95 9.36 12.46
C ILE A 68 1.50 10.78 12.23
N ARG A 69 0.62 11.79 12.13
CA ARG A 69 1.04 13.19 11.95
C ARG A 69 1.48 13.80 13.28
N GLU A 70 0.76 13.50 14.36
CA GLU A 70 1.11 13.97 15.72
C GLU A 70 2.39 13.31 16.25
N GLU A 71 2.72 12.07 15.84
CA GLU A 71 4.01 11.43 16.15
C GLU A 71 5.24 12.07 15.46
N LYS A 72 5.03 12.97 14.49
CA LYS A 72 6.12 13.62 13.74
C LYS A 72 6.43 15.06 14.18
N ASP A 73 5.63 15.61 15.10
CA ASP A 73 5.84 16.91 15.72
C ASP A 73 6.54 16.75 17.10
#